data_AF-A0A5J4PAL7-F1
#
_entry.id   AF-A0A5J4PAL7-F1
#
_cell.length_a   1.000
_cell.length_b   1.000
_cell.length_c   1.000
_cell.angle_alpha   90.00
_cell.angle_beta   90.00
_cell.angle_gamma   90.00
#
_symmetry.space_group_name_H-M   'P 1'
#
loop_
_entity.id
_entity.type
_entity.pdbx_description
1 polymer ?
#
loop_
_entity_poly.entity_id
_entity_poly.type
_entity_poly.pdbx_seq_one_letter_code
_entity_poly.pdbx_strand_id
1 'polypeptide(L)'
;NIVLPVLSNQKMNAYLKEIGDLCGIEKELTFHLARHSFATLTLSKGVSIESVSKMLGHTNIKTTQIYARITDSKISHDMAAFAGKMKGVETKLAVNP
;
A
#
# COMPACT_ATOMS: atom_id res chain seq x y z
N ASN A 1 14.81 -17.76 20.66
CA ASN A 1 15.66 -16.60 20.34
C ASN A 1 14.80 -15.49 19.77
N ILE A 2 14.80 -14.32 20.39
CA ILE A 2 14.13 -13.13 19.86
C ILE A 2 15.22 -12.30 19.16
N VAL A 3 15.03 -11.99 17.87
CA VAL A 3 16.03 -11.27 17.05
C VAL A 3 16.09 -9.78 17.41
N LEU A 4 14.97 -9.21 17.85
CA LEU A 4 14.84 -7.80 18.23
C LEU A 4 14.20 -7.66 19.62
N PRO A 5 14.55 -6.63 20.40
CA PRO A 5 13.90 -6.36 21.67
C PRO A 5 12.41 -6.05 21.46
N VAL A 6 11.54 -6.75 22.19
CA VAL A 6 10.08 -6.52 22.15
C VAL A 6 9.71 -5.55 23.25
N LEU A 7 9.59 -4.28 22.89
CA LEU A 7 9.09 -3.22 23.77
C LEU A 7 7.56 -3.23 23.83
N SER A 8 6.98 -2.69 24.90
CA SER A 8 5.54 -2.43 24.93
C SER A 8 5.16 -1.41 23.86
N ASN A 9 3.92 -1.48 23.36
CA ASN A 9 3.40 -0.53 22.38
C ASN A 9 3.53 0.93 22.86
N GLN A 10 3.32 1.15 24.16
CA GLN A 10 3.49 2.48 24.78
C GLN A 10 4.93 3.00 24.65
N LYS A 11 5.93 2.18 25.00
CA LYS A 11 7.34 2.57 24.88
C LYS A 11 7.73 2.78 23.42
N MET A 12 7.26 1.91 22.52
CA MET A 12 7.53 2.03 21.10
C MET A 12 6.96 3.34 20.52
N ASN A 13 5.70 3.68 20.84
CA ASN A 13 5.10 4.93 20.36
C ASN A 13 5.75 6.17 20.97
N ALA A 14 6.24 6.11 22.21
CA ALA A 14 7.01 7.20 22.81
C ALA A 14 8.30 7.47 22.02
N TYR A 15 9.06 6.44 21.68
CA TYR A 15 10.26 6.59 20.84
C TYR A 15 9.93 7.03 19.41
N LEU A 16 8.84 6.51 18.81
CA LEU A 16 8.41 6.95 17.49
C LEU A 16 8.05 8.44 17.45
N LYS A 17 7.46 8.96 18.53
CA LYS A 17 7.17 10.39 18.66
C LYS A 17 8.46 11.22 18.68
N GLU A 18 9.43 10.83 19.53
CA GLU A 18 10.73 11.50 19.60
C GLU A 18 11.46 11.49 18.24
N ILE A 19 11.46 10.36 17.54
CA ILE A 19 12.01 10.26 16.19
C ILE A 19 11.26 11.17 15.21
N GLY A 20 9.92 11.22 15.29
CA GLY A 20 9.09 12.11 14.48
C GLY A 20 9.45 13.57 14.67
N ASP A 21 9.61 14.01 15.93
CA ASP A 21 10.00 15.36 16.30
C ASP A 21 11.40 15.71 15.76
N LEU A 22 12.37 14.80 15.90
CA LEU A 22 13.73 14.97 15.37
C LEU A 22 13.78 15.02 13.83
N CYS A 23 12.89 14.31 13.16
CA CYS A 23 12.79 14.30 11.71
C CYS A 23 11.90 15.42 11.13
N GLY A 24 11.26 16.24 11.98
CA GLY A 24 10.33 17.28 11.53
C GLY A 24 9.05 16.74 10.90
N ILE A 25 8.60 15.54 11.31
CA ILE A 25 7.36 14.93 10.81
C ILE A 25 6.19 15.40 11.69
N GLU A 26 5.31 16.23 11.11
CA GLU A 26 4.15 16.78 11.84
C GLU A 26 3.07 15.74 12.16
N LYS A 27 3.09 14.60 11.46
CA LYS A 27 2.12 13.52 11.66
C LYS A 27 2.53 12.62 12.83
N GLU A 28 1.57 12.31 13.69
CA GLU A 28 1.79 11.38 14.81
C GLU A 28 2.19 9.99 14.30
N LEU A 29 3.43 9.58 14.64
CA LEU A 29 3.96 8.26 14.30
C LEU A 29 3.56 7.23 15.37
N THR A 30 2.85 6.20 14.94
CA THR A 30 2.48 5.06 15.80
C THR A 30 2.84 3.74 15.15
N PHE A 31 2.94 2.67 15.94
CA PHE A 31 3.21 1.34 15.42
C PHE A 31 2.18 0.89 14.37
N HIS A 32 0.89 1.15 14.60
CA HIS A 32 -0.16 0.79 13.65
C HIS A 32 -0.12 1.62 12.37
N LEU A 33 0.37 2.86 12.42
CA LEU A 33 0.54 3.69 11.23
C LEU A 33 1.49 3.04 10.22
N ALA A 34 2.57 2.39 10.68
CA ALA A 34 3.48 1.68 9.79
C ALA A 34 2.76 0.58 8.98
N ARG A 35 1.87 -0.18 9.63
CA ARG A 35 1.04 -1.19 8.96
C ARG A 35 0.11 -0.57 7.92
N HIS A 36 -0.56 0.53 8.25
CA HIS A 36 -1.43 1.24 7.31
C HIS A 36 -0.65 1.77 6.11
N SER A 37 0.50 2.41 6.34
CA SER A 37 1.38 2.92 5.29
C SER A 37 1.87 1.82 4.36
N PHE A 38 2.29 0.67 4.91
CA PHE A 38 2.69 -0.49 4.11
C PHE A 38 1.55 -0.99 3.21
N ALA A 39 0.34 -1.13 3.76
CA ALA A 39 -0.82 -1.62 3.01
C ALA A 39 -1.20 -0.67 1.86
N THR A 40 -1.31 0.64 2.13
CA THR A 40 -1.63 1.63 1.09
C THR A 40 -0.53 1.73 0.04
N LEU A 41 0.75 1.72 0.43
CA LEU A 41 1.87 1.81 -0.50
C LEU A 41 1.93 0.60 -1.44
N THR A 42 1.82 -0.61 -0.90
CA THR A 42 1.89 -1.84 -1.71
C THR A 42 0.73 -1.95 -2.70
N LEU A 43 -0.49 -1.61 -2.27
CA LEU A 43 -1.65 -1.52 -3.17
C LEU A 43 -1.45 -0.45 -4.26
N SER A 44 -0.91 0.72 -3.90
CA SER A 44 -0.61 1.79 -4.87
C SER A 44 0.41 1.35 -5.93
N LYS A 45 1.36 0.47 -5.55
CA LYS A 45 2.36 -0.11 -6.44
C LYS A 45 1.85 -1.30 -7.26
N GLY A 46 0.55 -1.62 -7.15
CA GLY A 46 -0.09 -2.64 -7.98
C GLY A 46 0.02 -4.07 -7.45
N VAL A 47 0.45 -4.25 -6.19
CA VAL A 47 0.37 -5.56 -5.54
C VAL A 47 -1.11 -5.92 -5.32
N SER A 48 -1.48 -7.17 -5.56
CA SER A 48 -2.87 -7.61 -5.39
C SER A 48 -3.30 -7.57 -3.93
N ILE A 49 -4.59 -7.33 -3.69
CA ILE A 49 -5.14 -7.20 -2.34
C ILE A 49 -5.01 -8.49 -1.53
N GLU A 50 -5.07 -9.65 -2.18
CA GLU A 50 -4.87 -10.97 -1.58
C GLU A 50 -3.45 -11.13 -1.06
N SER A 51 -2.45 -10.72 -1.87
CA SER A 51 -1.04 -10.75 -1.48
C SER A 51 -0.78 -9.82 -0.31
N VAL A 52 -1.30 -8.59 -0.36
CA VAL A 52 -1.18 -7.63 0.76
C VAL A 52 -1.85 -8.18 2.02
N SER A 53 -3.05 -8.76 1.90
CA SER A 53 -3.76 -9.38 3.03
C SER A 53 -2.96 -10.48 3.70
N LYS A 54 -2.29 -11.32 2.90
CA LYS A 54 -1.44 -12.41 3.39
C LYS A 54 -0.17 -11.89 4.06
N MET A 55 0.48 -10.87 3.48
CA MET A 55 1.66 -10.20 4.07
C MET A 55 1.33 -9.53 5.42
N LEU A 56 0.13 -8.99 5.56
CA LEU A 56 -0.34 -8.36 6.80
C LEU A 56 -0.78 -9.35 7.88
N GLY A 57 -0.94 -10.63 7.52
CA GLY A 57 -1.42 -11.69 8.41
C GLY A 57 -2.92 -11.59 8.71
N HIS A 58 -3.71 -11.00 7.81
CA HIS A 58 -5.16 -10.88 8.02
C HIS A 58 -5.88 -12.17 7.62
N THR A 59 -6.65 -12.73 8.57
CA THR A 59 -7.49 -13.92 8.34
C THR A 59 -8.71 -13.63 7.47
N ASN A 60 -9.16 -12.38 7.43
CA ASN A 60 -10.33 -11.95 6.66
C ASN A 60 -9.94 -10.82 5.70
N ILE A 61 -10.11 -11.06 4.39
CA ILE A 61 -9.78 -10.06 3.36
C ILE A 61 -10.54 -8.74 3.52
N LYS A 62 -11.72 -8.75 4.17
CA LYS A 62 -12.51 -7.55 4.45
C LYS A 62 -11.74 -6.51 5.26
N THR A 63 -10.83 -6.92 6.15
CA THR A 63 -10.01 -5.95 6.91
C THR A 63 -8.95 -5.28 6.03
N THR A 64 -8.51 -5.93 4.95
CA THR A 64 -7.59 -5.37 3.96
C THR A 64 -8.32 -4.47 2.95
N GLN A 65 -9.61 -4.73 2.69
CA GLN A 65 -10.44 -3.93 1.78
C GLN A 65 -10.58 -2.46 2.19
N ILE A 66 -10.39 -2.13 3.47
CA ILE A 66 -10.40 -0.71 3.93
C ILE A 66 -9.34 0.13 3.20
N TYR A 67 -8.24 -0.48 2.74
CA TYR A 67 -7.16 0.21 2.02
C TYR A 67 -7.44 0.36 0.52
N ALA A 68 -8.32 -0.46 -0.06
CA ALA A 68 -8.60 -0.48 -1.49
C ALA A 68 -9.48 0.71 -1.95
N ARG A 69 -10.20 1.38 -1.03
CA ARG A 69 -10.97 2.60 -1.35
C ARG A 69 -10.08 3.82 -1.62
N ILE A 70 -8.81 3.78 -1.19
CA ILE A 70 -7.85 4.87 -1.38
C ILE A 70 -7.30 4.87 -2.84
N THR A 71 -7.59 3.82 -3.61
CA THR A 71 -7.07 3.60 -4.98
C THR A 71 -8.00 4.01 -6.12
N ASP A 72 -9.07 4.79 -5.89
CA ASP A 72 -9.92 5.26 -7.00
C ASP A 72 -9.14 6.05 -8.07
N SER A 73 -8.10 6.79 -7.66
CA SER A 73 -7.15 7.43 -8.58
C SER A 73 -6.31 6.43 -9.40
N LYS A 74 -5.98 5.28 -8.81
CA LYS A 74 -5.27 4.19 -9.48
C LYS A 74 -6.16 3.47 -10.49
N ILE A 75 -7.45 3.27 -10.20
CA ILE A 75 -8.40 2.69 -11.15
C ILE A 75 -8.47 3.54 -12.42
N SER A 76 -8.57 4.87 -12.27
CA SER A 76 -8.55 5.80 -13.41
C SER A 76 -7.26 5.68 -14.22
N HIS A 77 -6.10 5.59 -13.55
CA HIS A 77 -4.81 5.41 -14.21
C HIS A 77 -4.70 4.06 -14.95
N ASP A 78 -5.13 2.97 -14.31
CA ASP A 78 -5.08 1.63 -14.87
C ASP A 78 -5.98 1.53 -16.11
N MET A 79 -7.15 2.18 -16.11
CA MET A 79 -8.04 2.26 -17.27
C MET A 79 -7.48 3.13 -18.40
N ALA A 80 -6.84 4.25 -18.08
CA ALA A 80 -6.14 5.06 -19.07
C ALA A 80 -4.99 4.28 -19.74
N ALA A 81 -4.19 3.57 -18.94
CA ALA A 81 -3.10 2.72 -19.44
C ALA A 81 -3.62 1.55 -20.29
N PHE A 82 -4.74 0.94 -19.91
CA PHE A 82 -5.40 -0.11 -20.68
C PHE A 82 -5.92 0.40 -22.03
N ALA A 83 -6.60 1.56 -22.04
CA ALA A 83 -7.10 2.18 -23.28
C ALA A 83 -5.97 2.52 -24.26
N GLY A 84 -4.81 2.98 -23.76
CA GLY A 84 -3.63 3.22 -24.59
C GLY A 84 -3.08 1.95 -25.24
N LYS A 85 -3.01 0.84 -24.47
CA LYS A 85 -2.57 -0.46 -25.00
C LYS A 85 -3.54 -1.04 -26.02
N MET A 86 -4.85 -0.89 -25.81
CA MET A 86 -5.90 -1.31 -26.76
C MET A 86 -5.76 -0.60 -28.11
N LYS A 87 -5.58 0.73 -28.12
CA LYS A 87 -5.35 1.50 -29.37
C LYS A 87 -4.15 0.99 -30.16
N GLY A 88 -3.05 0.67 -29.48
CA GLY A 88 -1.85 0.11 -30.11
C GLY A 88 -2.03 -1.31 -30.65
N VAL A 89 -2.98 -2.09 -30.13
CA VAL A 89 -3.34 -3.42 -30.66
C VAL A 89 -4.19 -3.27 -31.92
N GLU A 90 -5.17 -2.36 -31.93
CA GLU A 90 -5.97 -2.06 -33.12
C GLU A 90 -5.10 -1.59 -34.30
N THR A 91 -4.08 -0.77 -34.04
CA THR A 91 -3.15 -0.34 -35.11
C THR A 91 -2.29 -1.48 -35.63
N LYS A 92 -1.96 -2.49 -34.81
CA LYS A 92 -1.19 -3.66 -35.25
C LYS A 92 -2.03 -4.68 -36.02
N LEU A 93 -3.33 -4.81 -35.71
CA LEU A 93 -4.25 -5.62 -36.52
C LEU A 93 -4.61 -4.93 -37.85
N ALA A 94 -4.72 -3.60 -37.88
CA ALA A 94 -5.04 -2.86 -39.10
C ALA A 94 -3.87 -2.74 -40.09
N VAL A 95 -2.65 -3.12 -39.71
CA VAL A 95 -1.42 -3.01 -40.53
C VAL A 95 -0.91 -4.38 -41.00
N ASN A 96 -1.71 -5.44 -40.88
CA ASN A 96 -1.37 -6.75 -41.46
C ASN A 96 -2.17 -6.96 -42.76
N PRO A 97 -1.58 -6.74 -43.96
CA PRO A 97 -2.22 -7.08 -45.23
C PRO A 97 -2.39 -8.59 -45.43
#